data_AF-A0A1X7SFZ7-F1
#
_entry.id   AF-A0A1X7SFZ7-F1
#
_cell.length_a   1.000
_cell.length_b   1.000
_cell.length_c   1.000
_cell.angle_alpha   90.00
_cell.angle_beta   90.00
_cell.angle_gamma   90.00
#
_symmetry.space_group_name_H-M   'P 1'
#
loop_
_entity.id
_entity.type
_entity.pdbx_description
1 polymer ?
#
loop_
_entity_poly.entity_id
_entity_poly.type
_entity_poly.pdbx_seq_one_letter_code
_entity_poly.pdbx_strand_id
1 'polypeptide(L)'
;MNLKRRKGLVFNSLKTVRSIVVPTSDSEVKAKLREMGQPICLFGEGPADRRERLRLLVAQLAERGIKVSLEQKQVSQTMDTNEEAIDEDSVWYHEGTAELLSARYWITEYSMPRARERLVQARLEAKRPGPEKAAKKQELHRKLR
;
A
#
# COMPACT_ATOMS: atom_id res chain seq x y z
N MET A 1 -34.57 16.91 -26.77
CA MET A 1 -34.26 18.31 -26.35
C MET A 1 -33.87 18.24 -24.88
N ASN A 2 -32.69 18.56 -24.34
CA ASN A 2 -31.68 19.57 -24.61
C ASN A 2 -30.32 19.09 -24.06
N LEU A 3 -29.39 18.68 -24.93
CA LEU A 3 -28.01 18.32 -24.56
C LEU A 3 -27.10 19.55 -24.34
N LYS A 4 -27.66 20.76 -24.28
CA LYS A 4 -26.90 22.02 -24.25
C LYS A 4 -26.48 22.52 -22.85
N ARG A 5 -26.84 21.84 -21.75
CA ARG A 5 -26.50 22.30 -20.38
C ARG A 5 -25.22 21.71 -19.76
N ARG A 6 -24.47 20.86 -20.45
CA ARG A 6 -23.21 20.28 -19.89
C ARG A 6 -21.95 21.07 -20.20
N LYS A 7 -21.96 21.96 -21.20
CA LYS A 7 -20.76 22.70 -21.63
C LYS A 7 -20.58 24.09 -21.00
N GLY A 8 -21.58 24.57 -20.23
CA GLY A 8 -21.51 25.87 -19.54
C GLY A 8 -20.96 25.82 -18.11
N LEU A 9 -20.84 24.64 -17.50
CA LEU A 9 -20.49 24.50 -16.08
C LEU A 9 -18.98 24.64 -15.81
N VAL A 10 -18.13 24.53 -16.83
CA VAL A 10 -16.68 24.39 -16.65
C VAL A 10 -15.96 25.75 -16.54
N PHE A 11 -16.52 26.83 -17.12
CA PHE A 11 -15.78 28.10 -17.25
C PHE A 11 -16.05 29.12 -16.12
N ASN A 12 -17.29 29.23 -15.64
CA ASN A 12 -17.61 30.08 -14.48
C ASN A 12 -17.27 29.42 -13.12
N SER A 13 -17.03 28.10 -13.12
CA SER A 13 -16.68 27.33 -11.92
C SER A 13 -15.20 27.48 -11.52
N LEU A 14 -14.26 27.56 -12.47
CA LEU A 14 -12.82 27.62 -12.16
C LEU A 14 -12.41 28.85 -11.34
N LYS A 15 -13.06 30.00 -11.55
CA LYS A 15 -12.80 31.22 -10.77
C LYS A 15 -13.23 31.03 -9.31
N THR A 16 -14.39 30.42 -9.10
CA THR A 16 -14.93 30.09 -7.78
C THR A 16 -14.09 29.01 -7.09
N VAL A 17 -13.64 27.98 -7.81
CA VAL A 17 -12.74 26.93 -7.30
C VAL A 17 -11.45 27.56 -6.78
N ARG A 18 -10.79 28.43 -7.56
CA ARG A 18 -9.53 29.09 -7.17
C ARG A 18 -9.67 30.00 -5.95
N SER A 19 -10.85 30.55 -5.71
CA SER A 19 -11.12 31.38 -4.54
C SER A 19 -11.30 30.56 -3.25
N ILE A 20 -11.48 29.24 -3.34
CA ILE A 20 -11.59 28.36 -2.17
C ILE A 20 -10.22 28.21 -1.54
N VAL A 21 -10.12 28.73 -0.32
CA VAL A 21 -8.95 28.55 0.54
C VAL A 21 -8.93 27.09 1.01
N VAL A 22 -7.81 26.42 0.78
CA VAL A 22 -7.57 25.02 1.16
C VAL A 22 -6.27 25.00 1.95
N PRO A 23 -6.10 24.08 2.92
CA PRO A 23 -4.84 23.93 3.64
C PRO A 23 -3.60 23.85 2.74
N THR A 24 -2.53 24.52 3.16
CA THR A 24 -1.26 24.53 2.43
C THR A 24 -0.42 23.30 2.74
N SER A 25 -0.50 22.78 3.97
CA SER A 25 0.23 21.61 4.44
C SER A 25 -0.32 20.32 3.86
N ASP A 26 0.56 19.46 3.36
CA ASP A 26 0.17 18.17 2.76
C ASP A 26 -0.47 17.22 3.79
N SER A 27 -0.05 17.27 5.05
CA SER A 27 -0.62 16.45 6.13
C SER A 27 -2.09 16.80 6.39
N GLU A 28 -2.42 18.09 6.39
CA GLU A 28 -3.78 18.60 6.59
C GLU A 28 -4.68 18.25 5.40
N VAL A 29 -4.15 18.37 4.17
CA VAL A 29 -4.86 17.96 2.95
C VAL A 29 -5.21 16.47 3.00
N LYS A 30 -4.26 15.60 3.38
CA LYS A 30 -4.49 14.17 3.55
C LYS A 30 -5.53 13.87 4.62
N ALA A 31 -5.48 14.55 5.76
CA ALA A 31 -6.44 14.38 6.85
C ALA A 31 -7.86 14.73 6.38
N LYS A 32 -8.02 15.83 5.64
CA LYS A 32 -9.33 16.26 5.12
C LYS A 32 -9.89 15.33 4.05
N LEU A 33 -9.04 14.85 3.14
CA LEU A 33 -9.43 13.82 2.17
C LEU A 33 -9.92 12.56 2.87
N ARG A 34 -9.24 12.13 3.94
CA ARG A 34 -9.66 10.99 4.77
C ARG A 34 -10.99 11.23 5.48
N GLU A 35 -11.19 12.41 6.08
CA GLU A 35 -12.47 12.79 6.71
C GLU A 35 -13.63 12.78 5.70
N MET A 36 -13.36 13.17 4.46
CA MET A 36 -14.34 13.15 3.37
C MET A 36 -14.52 11.76 2.73
N GLY A 37 -13.86 10.72 3.25
CA GLY A 37 -13.90 9.36 2.69
C GLY A 37 -13.31 9.24 1.28
N GLN A 38 -12.45 10.18 0.88
CA GLN A 38 -11.82 10.20 -0.43
C GLN A 38 -10.45 9.51 -0.40
N PRO A 39 -9.99 8.94 -1.53
CA PRO A 39 -8.63 8.43 -1.64
C PRO A 39 -7.59 9.48 -1.23
N ILE A 40 -6.66 9.08 -0.36
CA ILE A 40 -5.66 9.98 0.22
C ILE A 40 -4.63 10.40 -0.84
N CYS A 41 -4.11 9.43 -1.59
CA CYS A 41 -3.18 9.64 -2.70
C CYS A 41 -3.58 8.80 -3.91
N LEU A 42 -3.52 9.38 -5.11
CA LEU A 42 -3.64 8.65 -6.37
C LEU A 42 -2.25 8.32 -6.95
N PHE A 43 -2.18 7.36 -7.88
CA PHE A 43 -0.92 7.01 -8.54
C PHE A 43 -0.36 8.21 -9.34
N GLY A 44 0.91 8.55 -9.10
CA GLY A 44 1.56 9.70 -9.73
C GLY A 44 1.11 11.08 -9.22
N GLU A 45 0.30 11.14 -8.16
CA GLU A 45 -0.21 12.41 -7.60
C GLU A 45 0.80 13.07 -6.65
N GLY A 46 1.27 14.27 -7.01
CA GLY A 46 2.11 15.10 -6.14
C GLY A 46 1.31 15.86 -5.07
N PRO A 47 1.98 16.48 -4.07
CA PRO A 47 1.32 17.29 -3.04
C PRO A 47 0.50 18.46 -3.61
N ALA A 48 0.99 19.10 -4.68
CA ALA A 48 0.28 20.20 -5.34
C ALA A 48 -1.01 19.72 -6.02
N ASP A 49 -0.95 18.59 -6.73
CA ASP A 49 -2.10 17.99 -7.41
C ASP A 49 -3.16 17.52 -6.42
N ARG A 50 -2.71 16.93 -5.30
CA ARG A 50 -3.60 16.51 -4.20
C ARG A 50 -4.36 17.67 -3.60
N ARG A 51 -3.69 18.81 -3.38
CA ARG A 51 -4.32 20.04 -2.89
C ARG A 51 -5.32 20.61 -3.89
N GLU A 52 -4.99 20.57 -5.19
CA GLU A 52 -5.92 20.99 -6.25
C GLU A 52 -7.15 20.08 -6.31
N ARG A 53 -6.97 18.76 -6.16
CA ARG A 53 -8.08 17.81 -6.06
C ARG A 53 -8.98 18.09 -4.86
N LEU A 54 -8.41 18.34 -3.68
CA LEU A 54 -9.19 18.72 -2.51
C LEU A 54 -10.01 19.99 -2.78
N ARG A 55 -9.41 20.99 -3.42
CA ARG A 55 -10.09 22.24 -3.82
C ARG A 55 -11.29 21.98 -4.74
N LEU A 56 -11.12 21.11 -5.73
CA LEU A 56 -12.19 20.71 -6.66
C LEU A 56 -13.33 19.97 -5.93
N LEU A 57 -12.99 19.06 -5.02
CA LEU A 57 -13.98 18.29 -4.25
C LEU A 57 -14.83 19.19 -3.35
N VAL A 58 -14.18 20.13 -2.66
CA VAL A 58 -14.87 21.11 -1.80
C VAL A 58 -15.80 22.00 -2.64
N ALA A 59 -15.35 22.45 -3.82
CA ALA A 59 -16.20 23.24 -4.73
C ALA A 59 -17.46 22.47 -5.16
N GLN A 60 -17.31 21.20 -5.53
CA GLN A 60 -18.43 20.35 -5.94
C GLN A 60 -19.43 20.11 -4.79
N LEU A 61 -18.95 19.99 -3.56
CA LEU A 61 -19.80 19.84 -2.38
C LEU A 61 -20.53 21.13 -2.04
N ALA A 62 -19.87 22.28 -2.18
CA ALA A 62 -20.50 23.59 -2.01
C ALA A 62 -21.61 23.84 -3.04
N GLU A 63 -21.42 23.45 -4.30
CA GLU A 63 -22.47 23.52 -5.34
C GLU A 63 -23.69 22.64 -5.00
N ARG A 64 -23.49 21.54 -4.26
CA ARG A 64 -24.55 20.66 -3.76
C ARG A 64 -25.19 21.14 -2.44
N GLY A 65 -24.75 22.29 -1.92
CA GLY A 65 -25.24 22.85 -0.66
C GLY A 65 -24.66 22.18 0.60
N ILE A 66 -23.66 21.30 0.45
CA ILE A 66 -23.00 20.61 1.56
C ILE A 66 -21.82 21.46 2.03
N LYS A 67 -21.93 22.02 3.23
CA LYS A 67 -20.83 22.78 3.84
C LYS A 67 -19.79 21.81 4.42
N VAL A 68 -18.63 21.75 3.78
CA VAL A 68 -17.45 21.08 4.35
C VAL A 68 -16.78 22.05 5.31
N SER A 69 -16.73 21.71 6.60
CA SER A 69 -15.94 22.49 7.56
C SER A 69 -14.45 22.26 7.24
N LEU A 70 -13.80 23.28 6.67
CA LEU A 70 -12.36 23.30 6.45
C LEU A 70 -11.58 23.74 7.70
N GLU A 71 -12.29 24.20 8.71
CA GLU A 71 -11.72 24.57 9.99
C GLU A 71 -11.15 23.34 10.69
N GLN A 72 -10.07 23.56 11.44
CA GLN A 72 -9.53 22.58 12.36
C GLN A 72 -10.60 22.33 13.42
N LYS A 73 -11.39 21.26 13.27
CA LYS A 73 -11.79 20.54 14.48
C LYS A 73 -10.46 20.07 15.04
N GLN A 74 -10.00 20.73 16.11
CA GLN A 74 -9.19 20.08 17.11
C GLN A 74 -10.02 18.88 17.53
N VAL A 75 -9.88 17.78 16.80
CA VAL A 75 -10.23 16.48 17.33
C VAL A 75 -9.17 16.33 18.39
N SER A 76 -9.51 16.79 19.60
CA SER A 76 -9.06 16.19 20.83
C SER A 76 -9.41 14.71 20.67
N GLN A 77 -8.53 14.00 19.96
CA GLN A 77 -8.38 12.58 20.09
C GLN A 77 -7.93 12.45 21.54
N THR A 78 -8.92 12.36 22.44
CA THR A 78 -8.84 11.53 23.63
C THR A 78 -8.72 10.09 23.13
N MET A 79 -7.63 9.82 22.44
CA MET A 79 -7.02 8.51 22.51
C MET A 79 -6.32 8.59 23.85
N ASP A 80 -6.80 7.80 24.81
CA ASP A 80 -5.93 7.26 25.84
C ASP A 80 -4.83 6.48 25.12
N THR A 81 -3.90 7.18 24.50
CA THR A 81 -2.58 6.67 24.23
C THR A 81 -1.86 6.80 25.56
N ASN A 82 -1.86 5.71 26.33
CA ASN A 82 -0.61 5.32 26.95
C ASN A 82 0.44 5.39 25.83
N GLU A 83 1.12 6.53 25.73
CA GLU A 83 2.37 6.68 24.99
C GLU A 83 3.46 5.93 25.76
N GLU A 84 3.22 4.64 26.01
CA GLU A 84 4.31 3.70 26.10
C GLU A 84 4.95 3.77 24.72
N ALA A 85 6.15 4.34 24.65
CA ALA A 85 6.96 4.43 23.45
C ALA A 85 6.82 3.11 22.70
N ILE A 86 6.10 3.13 21.58
CA ILE A 86 5.98 1.96 20.71
C ILE A 86 7.40 1.77 20.20
N ASP A 87 8.10 0.83 20.83
CA ASP A 87 9.42 0.39 20.42
C ASP A 87 9.34 0.14 18.91
N GLU A 88 10.09 0.89 18.11
CA GLU A 88 10.02 0.81 16.64
C GLU A 88 10.40 -0.61 16.16
N ASP A 89 11.02 -1.40 17.05
CA ASP A 89 11.36 -2.82 16.86
C ASP A 89 10.30 -3.80 17.39
N SER A 90 9.14 -3.33 17.85
CA SER A 90 8.08 -4.19 18.38
C SER A 90 7.39 -4.98 17.26
N VAL A 91 7.71 -6.28 17.19
CA VAL A 91 7.10 -7.21 16.23
C VAL A 91 5.70 -7.59 16.73
N TRP A 92 4.69 -6.95 16.14
CA TRP A 92 3.28 -7.27 16.41
C TRP A 92 2.86 -8.58 15.73
N TYR A 93 2.31 -9.52 16.50
CA TYR A 93 1.75 -10.78 15.99
C TYR A 93 0.22 -10.76 16.00
N HIS A 94 -0.38 -11.41 15.01
CA HIS A 94 -1.81 -11.65 14.95
C HIS A 94 -2.08 -13.14 14.77
N GLU A 95 -3.17 -13.63 15.37
CA GLU A 95 -3.61 -15.01 15.16
C GLU A 95 -4.00 -15.21 13.69
N GLY A 96 -3.64 -16.37 13.15
CA GLY A 96 -4.00 -16.75 11.79
C GLY A 96 -5.38 -17.38 11.72
N THR A 97 -6.01 -17.34 10.54
CA THR A 97 -7.25 -18.09 10.29
C THR A 97 -6.98 -19.61 10.28
N ALA A 98 -8.01 -20.42 10.51
CA ALA A 98 -7.92 -21.88 10.46
C ALA A 98 -7.47 -22.41 9.08
N GLU A 99 -7.86 -21.71 8.01
CA GLU A 99 -7.41 -22.00 6.65
C GLU A 99 -5.90 -21.78 6.48
N LEU A 100 -5.36 -20.68 7.02
CA LEU A 100 -3.93 -20.40 7.01
C LEU A 100 -3.14 -21.48 7.76
N LEU A 101 -3.67 -21.95 8.89
CA LEU A 101 -3.05 -23.03 9.65
C LEU A 101 -3.00 -24.32 8.82
N SER A 102 -4.12 -24.70 8.20
CA SER A 102 -4.22 -25.91 7.36
C SER A 102 -3.26 -25.85 6.17
N ALA A 103 -3.18 -24.70 5.49
CA ALA A 103 -2.24 -24.47 4.40
C ALA A 103 -0.78 -24.59 4.87
N ARG A 104 -0.43 -24.05 6.04
CA ARG A 104 0.91 -24.17 6.62
C ARG A 104 1.27 -25.62 6.93
N TYR A 105 0.32 -26.41 7.48
CA TYR A 105 0.54 -27.84 7.69
C TYR A 105 0.84 -28.56 6.38
N TRP A 106 0.04 -28.33 5.35
CA TRP A 106 0.25 -28.93 4.04
C TRP A 106 1.62 -28.57 3.44
N ILE A 107 2.01 -27.28 3.51
CA ILE A 107 3.33 -26.83 3.05
C ILE A 107 4.44 -27.54 3.82
N THR A 108 4.33 -27.66 5.13
CA THR A 108 5.33 -28.33 5.97
C THR A 108 5.43 -29.82 5.64
N GLU A 109 4.30 -30.54 5.55
CA GLU A 109 4.26 -31.96 5.19
C GLU A 109 4.85 -32.21 3.80
N TYR A 110 4.56 -31.32 2.84
CA TYR A 110 5.13 -31.39 1.49
C TYR A 110 6.63 -31.09 1.47
N SER A 111 7.07 -30.04 2.16
CA SER A 111 8.43 -29.49 2.00
C SER A 111 9.47 -30.18 2.88
N MET A 112 9.12 -30.63 4.09
CA MET A 112 10.07 -31.19 5.06
C MET A 112 10.75 -32.48 4.57
N PRO A 113 10.05 -33.50 4.02
CA PRO A 113 10.68 -34.71 3.51
C PRO A 113 11.63 -34.40 2.34
N ARG A 114 11.22 -33.50 1.44
CA ARG A 114 12.03 -33.06 0.28
C ARG A 114 13.29 -32.30 0.72
N ALA A 115 13.17 -31.45 1.74
CA ALA A 115 14.32 -30.76 2.32
C ALA A 115 15.32 -31.76 2.92
N ARG A 116 14.83 -32.79 3.63
CA ARG A 116 15.66 -33.88 4.14
C ARG A 116 16.38 -34.61 3.02
N GLU A 117 15.68 -35.02 1.97
CA GLU A 117 16.27 -35.71 0.81
C GLU A 117 17.33 -34.85 0.13
N ARG A 118 17.05 -33.56 -0.09
CA ARG A 118 18.02 -32.59 -0.64
C ARG A 118 19.29 -32.50 0.20
N LEU A 119 19.16 -32.46 1.54
CA LEU A 119 20.31 -32.42 2.44
C LEU A 119 21.10 -33.73 2.43
N VAL A 120 20.42 -34.87 2.37
CA VAL A 120 21.07 -36.19 2.24
C VAL A 120 21.88 -36.24 0.94
N GLN A 121 21.27 -35.85 -0.18
CA GLN A 121 21.94 -35.83 -1.48
C GLN A 121 23.14 -34.88 -1.49
N ALA A 122 23.00 -33.66 -0.94
CA ALA A 122 24.10 -32.71 -0.83
C ALA A 122 25.27 -33.25 0.00
N ARG A 123 24.99 -33.97 1.10
CA ARG A 123 26.03 -34.63 1.91
C ARG A 123 26.72 -35.75 1.15
N LEU A 124 25.98 -36.56 0.39
CA LEU A 124 26.55 -37.61 -0.45
C LEU A 124 27.44 -37.02 -1.54
N GLU A 125 26.98 -35.95 -2.20
CA GLU A 125 27.77 -35.24 -3.21
C GLU A 125 29.02 -34.59 -2.62
N ALA A 126 28.92 -34.00 -1.42
CA ALA A 126 30.05 -33.43 -0.71
C ALA A 126 31.13 -34.48 -0.39
N LYS A 127 30.74 -35.72 -0.07
CA LYS A 127 31.67 -36.84 0.18
C LYS A 127 32.35 -37.39 -1.07
N ARG A 128 31.90 -37.05 -2.29
CA ARG A 128 32.50 -37.57 -3.52
C ARG A 128 33.93 -37.04 -3.74
N PRO A 129 34.82 -37.85 -4.35
CA PRO A 129 36.16 -37.41 -4.75
C PRO A 129 36.14 -36.21 -5.70
N GLY A 130 37.18 -35.37 -5.61
CA GLY A 130 37.40 -34.22 -6.50
C GLY A 130 37.29 -34.51 -8.01
N PRO A 131 37.90 -35.59 -8.56
CA PRO A 131 37.83 -35.87 -9.99
C PRO A 131 36.41 -36.16 -10.48
N GLU A 132 35.59 -36.88 -9.70
CA GLU A 132 34.18 -37.14 -10.05
C GLU A 132 33.35 -35.86 -10.08
N LYS A 133 33.59 -34.95 -9.13
CA LYS A 133 32.93 -33.64 -9.10
C LYS A 133 33.30 -32.81 -10.33
N ALA A 134 34.58 -32.81 -10.72
CA ALA A 134 35.06 -32.10 -11.90
C ALA A 134 34.45 -32.66 -13.19
N ALA A 135 34.40 -33.99 -13.34
CA ALA A 135 33.78 -34.65 -14.48
C ALA A 135 32.29 -34.31 -14.63
N LYS A 136 31.52 -34.36 -13.53
CA LYS A 136 30.09 -34.00 -13.53
C LYS A 136 29.88 -32.53 -13.90
N LYS A 137 30.75 -31.63 -13.42
CA LYS A 137 30.72 -30.20 -13.78
C LYS A 137 31.00 -30.00 -15.27
N GLN A 138 31.99 -30.68 -15.83
CA GLN A 138 32.31 -30.61 -17.26
C GLN A 138 31.16 -31.15 -18.13
N GLU A 139 30.53 -32.25 -17.73
CA GLU A 139 29.35 -32.79 -18.41
C GLU A 139 28.18 -31.80 -18.41
N LEU A 140 27.93 -31.16 -17.26
CA LEU A 140 26.89 -30.13 -17.11
C LEU A 140 27.16 -28.92 -18.02
N HIS A 141 28.40 -28.41 -18.05
CA HIS A 141 28.79 -27.34 -18.97
C HIS A 141 28.64 -27.75 -20.45
N ARG A 142 28.89 -29.02 -20.79
CA ARG A 142 28.68 -29.53 -22.15
C ARG A 142 27.19 -29.58 -22.53
N LYS A 143 26.29 -29.88 -21.60
CA LYS A 143 24.84 -29.95 -21.85
C LYS A 143 24.16 -28.58 -21.93
N LEU A 144 24.74 -27.58 -21.28
CA LEU A 144 24.23 -26.20 -21.29
C LEU A 144 24.74 -25.36 -22.47
N ARG A 145 25.63 -25.91 -23.28
CA ARG A 145 26.24 -25.25 -24.45
C ARG A 145 25.66 -25.82 -25.73
#